data_AF-A0A2P6C9K5-F1
#
_entry.id   AF-A0A2P6C9K5-F1
#
_cell.length_a   1.000
_cell.length_b   1.000
_cell.length_c   1.000
_cell.angle_alpha   90.00
_cell.angle_beta   90.00
_cell.angle_gamma   90.00
#
_symmetry.space_group_name_H-M   'P 1'
#
loop_
_entity.id
_entity.type
_entity.pdbx_description
1 polymer ?
#
loop_
_entity_poly.entity_id
_entity_poly.type
_entity_poly.pdbx_seq_one_letter_code
_entity_poly.pdbx_strand_id
1 'polypeptide(L)'
;MNYFEEEHELDLVEDLFEYLDLDGPDKEQMYKLYGVFKKDMIDEPIFINKIQVAYDKRKSRHPLFKGKPVGFEHICTRESKHSKKRYFDPERTNKIHWIKPVIHFKEDARVRYFERVHANGKNQQYYWLHEKDYVVIIREITTNLQLVTAFKVDELEKPRFNNWYNDYKN
;
A
#
# COMPACT_ATOMS: atom_id res chain seq x y z
N MET A 1 -36.52 11.68 -9.62
CA MET A 1 -35.23 12.18 -9.12
C MET A 1 -34.58 11.00 -8.42
N ASN A 2 -33.68 10.30 -9.11
CA ASN A 2 -33.00 9.13 -8.55
C ASN A 2 -31.83 9.65 -7.72
N TYR A 3 -32.00 9.74 -6.40
CA TYR A 3 -30.91 9.97 -5.46
C TYR A 3 -30.27 8.62 -5.16
N PHE A 4 -29.50 8.10 -6.11
CA PHE A 4 -28.45 7.15 -5.76
C PHE A 4 -27.19 8.01 -5.68
N GLU A 5 -26.78 8.38 -4.47
CA GLU A 5 -25.39 8.79 -4.26
C GLU A 5 -24.54 7.60 -4.67
N GLU A 6 -23.75 7.74 -5.72
CA GLU A 6 -22.74 6.73 -6.06
C GLU A 6 -21.81 6.60 -4.85
N GLU A 7 -21.74 5.41 -4.26
CA GLU A 7 -20.84 5.15 -3.13
C GLU A 7 -19.40 5.46 -3.57
N HIS A 8 -18.71 6.27 -2.77
CA HIS A 8 -17.35 6.67 -3.10
C HIS A 8 -16.42 5.44 -3.00
N GLU A 9 -15.44 5.30 -3.90
CA GLU A 9 -14.57 4.10 -3.92
C GLU A 9 -13.85 3.85 -2.58
N LEU A 10 -13.53 4.92 -1.84
CA LEU A 10 -12.95 4.84 -0.49
C LEU A 10 -13.91 4.27 0.58
N ASP A 11 -15.22 4.27 0.34
CA ASP A 11 -16.20 3.62 1.23
C ASP A 11 -16.25 2.11 0.96
N LEU A 12 -15.96 1.70 -0.29
CA LEU A 12 -15.97 0.31 -0.74
C LEU A 12 -14.70 -0.47 -0.40
N VAL A 13 -13.66 0.19 0.12
CA VAL A 13 -12.42 -0.49 0.52
C VAL A 13 -12.63 -1.29 1.81
N GLU A 14 -13.01 -2.55 1.65
CA GLU A 14 -13.16 -3.53 2.73
C GLU A 14 -12.16 -4.67 2.56
N ASP A 15 -12.19 -5.69 3.39
CA ASP A 15 -11.28 -6.83 3.27
C ASP A 15 -11.58 -7.68 2.01
N LEU A 16 -10.53 -8.05 1.24
CA LEU A 16 -10.70 -8.80 -0.02
C LEU A 16 -11.25 -10.22 0.20
N PHE A 17 -10.90 -10.81 1.34
CA PHE A 17 -11.36 -12.12 1.78
C PHE A 17 -11.89 -12.02 3.21
N GLU A 18 -12.92 -12.78 3.52
CA GLU A 18 -13.42 -12.92 4.90
C GLU A 18 -12.36 -13.50 5.84
N TYR A 19 -11.53 -14.43 5.35
CA TYR A 19 -10.44 -15.02 6.11
C TYR A 19 -9.19 -15.21 5.24
N LEU A 20 -8.04 -14.85 5.79
CA LEU A 20 -6.73 -15.06 5.20
C LEU A 20 -5.80 -15.62 6.28
N ASP A 21 -5.32 -16.85 6.08
CA ASP A 21 -4.61 -17.60 7.11
C ASP A 21 -3.25 -16.98 7.48
N LEU A 22 -2.84 -17.10 8.75
CA LEU A 22 -1.55 -16.62 9.22
C LEU A 22 -0.35 -17.30 8.51
N ASP A 23 -0.52 -18.53 8.04
CA ASP A 23 0.52 -19.28 7.34
C ASP A 23 0.64 -18.86 5.85
N GLY A 24 -0.39 -18.21 5.30
CA GLY A 24 -0.40 -17.67 3.95
C GLY A 24 -1.67 -17.95 3.17
N PRO A 25 -1.83 -17.32 1.99
CA PRO A 25 -2.96 -17.56 1.10
C PRO A 25 -2.92 -18.97 0.51
N ASP A 26 -4.10 -19.55 0.27
CA ASP A 26 -4.22 -20.69 -0.62
C ASP A 26 -3.94 -20.30 -2.10
N LYS A 27 -4.07 -21.27 -3.01
CA LYS A 27 -3.81 -21.05 -4.44
C LYS A 27 -4.75 -20.03 -5.08
N GLU A 28 -6.04 -20.05 -4.72
CA GLU A 28 -7.05 -19.16 -5.29
C GLU A 28 -6.89 -17.74 -4.74
N GLN A 29 -6.70 -17.61 -3.43
CA GLN A 29 -6.39 -16.35 -2.77
C GLN A 29 -5.12 -15.73 -3.34
N MET A 30 -4.05 -16.53 -3.52
CA MET A 30 -2.81 -16.06 -4.14
C MET A 30 -3.00 -15.62 -5.58
N TYR A 31 -3.85 -16.32 -6.35
CA TYR A 31 -4.18 -15.93 -7.72
C TYR A 31 -4.89 -14.58 -7.74
N LYS A 32 -5.91 -14.39 -6.88
CA LYS A 32 -6.66 -13.13 -6.76
C LYS A 32 -5.77 -11.98 -6.29
N LEU A 33 -4.98 -12.16 -5.22
CA LEU A 33 -4.05 -11.16 -4.69
C LEU A 33 -3.04 -10.71 -5.75
N TYR A 34 -2.41 -11.66 -6.44
CA TYR A 34 -1.45 -11.33 -7.47
C TYR A 34 -2.12 -10.75 -8.72
N GLY A 35 -3.37 -11.13 -8.99
CA GLY A 35 -4.22 -10.55 -10.02
C GLY A 35 -4.47 -9.06 -9.78
N VAL A 36 -4.86 -8.67 -8.57
CA VAL A 36 -5.01 -7.25 -8.17
C VAL A 36 -3.69 -6.50 -8.39
N PHE A 37 -2.58 -7.03 -7.88
CA PHE A 37 -1.27 -6.40 -8.06
C PHE A 37 -0.90 -6.21 -9.53
N LYS A 38 -1.10 -7.24 -10.36
CA LYS A 38 -0.83 -7.14 -11.80
C LYS A 38 -1.71 -6.10 -12.46
N LYS A 39 -3.01 -6.10 -12.14
CA LYS A 39 -3.96 -5.15 -12.69
C LYS A 39 -3.48 -3.72 -12.41
N ASP A 40 -3.17 -3.41 -11.15
CA ASP A 40 -2.85 -2.04 -10.74
C ASP A 40 -1.43 -1.59 -11.11
N MET A 41 -0.50 -2.50 -11.35
CA MET A 41 0.90 -2.16 -11.63
C MET A 41 1.33 -2.40 -13.09
N ILE A 42 0.56 -3.17 -13.86
CA ILE A 42 0.93 -3.59 -15.22
C ILE A 42 -0.19 -3.31 -16.21
N ASP A 43 -1.39 -3.86 -15.98
CA ASP A 43 -2.46 -3.84 -16.98
C ASP A 43 -3.19 -2.47 -17.01
N GLU A 44 -3.41 -1.89 -15.83
CA GLU A 44 -4.02 -0.57 -15.59
C GLU A 44 -3.16 0.22 -14.59
N PRO A 45 -1.95 0.65 -14.99
CA PRO A 45 -0.95 1.14 -14.07
C PRO A 45 -1.38 2.42 -13.35
N ILE A 46 -0.99 2.54 -12.08
CA ILE A 46 -1.15 3.76 -11.28
C ILE A 46 -0.24 4.87 -11.82
N PHE A 47 -0.78 6.07 -11.99
CA PHE A 47 -0.02 7.28 -12.36
C PHE A 47 -0.17 8.36 -11.29
N ILE A 48 0.94 9.01 -10.94
CA ILE A 48 0.97 10.21 -10.09
C ILE A 48 1.61 11.31 -10.93
N ASN A 49 0.89 12.41 -11.18
CA ASN A 49 1.35 13.53 -12.02
C ASN A 49 1.89 13.06 -13.39
N LYS A 50 1.19 12.13 -14.04
CA LYS A 50 1.58 11.48 -15.32
C LYS A 50 2.84 10.60 -15.26
N ILE A 51 3.43 10.40 -14.08
CA ILE A 51 4.53 9.46 -13.87
C ILE A 51 3.95 8.12 -13.44
N GLN A 52 4.24 7.06 -14.19
CA GLN A 52 3.85 5.70 -13.83
C GLN A 52 4.55 5.26 -12.54
N VAL A 53 3.79 4.75 -11.58
CA VAL A 53 4.35 4.18 -10.36
C VAL A 53 4.98 2.82 -10.68
N ALA A 54 6.28 2.71 -10.42
CA ALA A 54 7.04 1.48 -10.56
C ALA A 54 6.94 0.61 -9.28
N TYR A 55 7.45 -0.62 -9.38
CA TYR A 55 7.63 -1.55 -8.26
C TYR A 55 8.95 -2.28 -8.41
N ASP A 56 9.41 -2.90 -7.33
CA ASP A 56 10.63 -3.73 -7.37
C ASP A 56 10.38 -5.03 -8.14
N LYS A 57 10.96 -5.12 -9.33
CA LYS A 57 10.80 -6.23 -10.28
C LYS A 57 11.69 -7.45 -9.98
N ARG A 58 12.60 -7.36 -9.00
CA ARG A 58 13.46 -8.50 -8.64
C ARG A 58 12.58 -9.68 -8.22
N LYS A 59 13.02 -10.91 -8.51
CA LYS A 59 12.28 -12.12 -8.12
C LYS A 59 12.45 -12.36 -6.61
N SER A 60 11.34 -12.46 -5.91
CA SER A 60 11.29 -12.79 -4.49
C SER A 60 11.87 -14.18 -4.23
N ARG A 61 12.56 -14.29 -3.09
CA ARG A 61 13.05 -15.55 -2.50
C ARG A 61 12.23 -15.98 -1.29
N HIS A 62 11.23 -15.19 -0.89
CA HIS A 62 10.35 -15.51 0.23
C HIS A 62 9.57 -16.80 -0.07
N PRO A 63 9.44 -17.75 0.88
CA PRO A 63 8.81 -19.05 0.63
C PRO A 63 7.43 -18.95 -0.03
N LEU A 64 6.57 -18.06 0.47
CA LEU A 64 5.22 -17.86 -0.06
C LEU A 64 5.17 -17.12 -1.42
N PHE A 65 6.17 -16.28 -1.73
CA PHE A 65 6.12 -15.37 -2.89
C PHE A 65 7.19 -15.69 -3.93
N LYS A 66 7.84 -16.84 -3.82
CA LYS A 66 8.98 -17.24 -4.65
C LYS A 66 8.69 -17.05 -6.14
N GLY A 67 9.55 -16.30 -6.82
CA GLY A 67 9.43 -16.02 -8.25
C GLY A 67 8.49 -14.87 -8.63
N LYS A 68 7.68 -14.34 -7.70
CA LYS A 68 6.91 -13.10 -7.89
C LYS A 68 7.80 -11.87 -7.63
N PRO A 69 7.38 -10.65 -8.02
CA PRO A 69 8.16 -9.44 -7.75
C PRO A 69 8.33 -9.17 -6.25
N VAL A 70 9.50 -8.69 -5.84
CA VAL A 70 9.78 -8.24 -4.47
C VAL A 70 8.83 -7.10 -4.05
N GLY A 71 8.40 -6.26 -4.98
CA GLY A 71 7.38 -5.23 -4.70
C GLY A 71 6.07 -5.83 -4.18
N PHE A 72 5.61 -6.94 -4.78
CA PHE A 72 4.43 -7.68 -4.31
C PHE A 72 4.68 -8.31 -2.94
N GLU A 73 5.85 -8.92 -2.74
CA GLU A 73 6.26 -9.45 -1.44
C GLU A 73 6.23 -8.35 -0.35
N HIS A 74 6.71 -7.13 -0.62
CA HIS A 74 6.74 -6.06 0.38
C HIS A 74 5.35 -5.53 0.77
N ILE A 75 4.37 -5.69 -0.10
CA ILE A 75 2.95 -5.39 0.17
C ILE A 75 2.29 -6.53 0.96
N CYS A 76 2.85 -7.73 0.99
CA CYS A 76 2.31 -8.85 1.79
C CYS A 76 3.14 -9.12 3.07
N THR A 77 4.37 -8.60 3.07
CA THR A 77 5.59 -8.74 3.91
C THR A 77 6.00 -7.84 5.08
N ARG A 78 5.85 -8.18 6.37
CA ARG A 78 6.17 -7.24 7.48
C ARG A 78 7.56 -7.56 8.00
N GLU A 79 8.43 -6.57 8.03
CA GLU A 79 9.79 -6.75 8.53
C GLU A 79 9.81 -6.75 10.07
N SER A 80 10.39 -7.78 10.66
CA SER A 80 10.64 -7.82 12.10
C SER A 80 11.78 -6.86 12.45
N LYS A 81 11.53 -5.97 13.41
CA LYS A 81 12.55 -5.05 13.94
C LYS A 81 13.77 -5.82 14.51
N HIS A 82 13.55 -7.03 15.04
CA HIS A 82 14.57 -7.87 15.67
C HIS A 82 15.36 -8.71 14.65
N SER A 83 14.69 -9.57 13.88
CA SER A 83 15.39 -10.51 12.99
C SER A 83 15.75 -9.92 11.62
N LYS A 84 15.19 -8.75 11.27
CA LYS A 84 15.23 -8.15 9.92
C LYS A 84 14.65 -9.04 8.81
N LYS A 85 14.05 -10.18 9.18
CA LYS A 85 13.32 -11.04 8.25
C LYS A 85 11.92 -10.49 8.05
N ARG A 86 11.37 -10.73 6.87
CA ARG A 86 9.98 -10.43 6.56
C ARG A 86 9.11 -11.66 6.79
N TYR A 87 7.95 -11.44 7.38
CA TYR A 87 6.95 -12.46 7.65
C TYR A 87 5.64 -12.08 6.98
N PHE A 88 4.84 -13.10 6.65
CA PHE A 88 3.51 -12.89 6.11
C PHE A 88 2.65 -12.08 7.08
N ASP A 89 1.82 -11.20 6.54
CA ASP A 89 0.90 -10.34 7.27
C ASP A 89 -0.44 -10.36 6.54
N PRO A 90 -1.42 -11.12 7.06
CA PRO A 90 -2.71 -11.24 6.39
C PRO A 90 -3.46 -9.93 6.36
N GLU A 91 -3.43 -9.14 7.45
CA GLU A 91 -4.17 -7.87 7.53
C GLU A 91 -3.75 -6.90 6.43
N ARG A 92 -2.43 -6.78 6.20
CA ARG A 92 -1.92 -5.98 5.10
C ARG A 92 -2.26 -6.59 3.74
N THR A 93 -2.05 -7.89 3.60
CA THR A 93 -2.24 -8.59 2.32
C THR A 93 -3.68 -8.47 1.83
N ASN A 94 -4.65 -8.56 2.74
CA ASN A 94 -6.08 -8.47 2.45
C ASN A 94 -6.51 -7.09 1.91
N LYS A 95 -5.68 -6.06 2.13
CA LYS A 95 -5.92 -4.66 1.75
C LYS A 95 -5.11 -4.23 0.53
N ILE A 96 -4.59 -5.18 -0.28
CA ILE A 96 -3.79 -4.83 -1.46
C ILE A 96 -4.56 -3.97 -2.48
N HIS A 97 -5.87 -4.18 -2.61
CA HIS A 97 -6.72 -3.42 -3.53
C HIS A 97 -7.02 -1.99 -3.07
N TRP A 98 -6.65 -1.63 -1.83
CA TRP A 98 -6.83 -0.27 -1.30
C TRP A 98 -5.78 0.71 -1.86
N ILE A 99 -4.67 0.19 -2.39
CA ILE A 99 -3.51 0.99 -2.80
C ILE A 99 -3.89 2.02 -3.87
N LYS A 100 -4.54 1.58 -4.95
CA LYS A 100 -4.92 2.42 -6.08
C LYS A 100 -5.91 3.52 -5.70
N PRO A 101 -7.06 3.25 -5.07
CA PRO A 101 -8.00 4.30 -4.69
C PRO A 101 -7.37 5.28 -3.68
N VAL A 102 -6.61 4.81 -2.69
CA VAL A 102 -5.96 5.71 -1.71
C VAL A 102 -4.96 6.68 -2.38
N ILE A 103 -4.26 6.25 -3.43
CA ILE A 103 -3.40 7.15 -4.23
C ILE A 103 -4.25 8.11 -5.08
N HIS A 104 -5.27 7.62 -5.76
CA HIS A 104 -6.07 8.40 -6.71
C HIS A 104 -6.88 9.50 -6.02
N PHE A 105 -7.43 9.22 -4.84
CA PHE A 105 -8.21 10.16 -4.05
C PHE A 105 -7.35 10.94 -3.06
N LYS A 106 -6.12 11.29 -3.45
CA LYS A 106 -5.19 12.08 -2.62
C LYS A 106 -5.81 13.39 -2.08
N GLU A 107 -6.65 14.04 -2.89
CA GLU A 107 -7.27 15.34 -2.54
C GLU A 107 -8.55 15.18 -1.71
N ASP A 108 -9.04 13.94 -1.48
CA ASP A 108 -10.15 13.68 -0.56
C ASP A 108 -9.71 13.96 0.88
N ALA A 109 -10.56 14.60 1.68
CA ALA A 109 -10.25 14.99 3.05
C ALA A 109 -9.92 13.79 3.97
N ARG A 110 -10.36 12.58 3.61
CA ARG A 110 -10.04 11.33 4.32
C ARG A 110 -8.60 10.87 4.06
N VAL A 111 -7.96 11.31 2.97
CA VAL A 111 -6.57 10.99 2.65
C VAL A 111 -5.65 12.13 3.07
N ARG A 112 -4.88 11.89 4.13
CA ARG A 112 -3.85 12.80 4.60
C ARG A 112 -2.56 12.55 3.81
N TYR A 113 -2.32 13.40 2.82
CA TYR A 113 -1.06 13.43 2.08
C TYR A 113 0.02 14.21 2.83
N PHE A 114 1.23 13.65 2.88
CA PHE A 114 2.42 14.37 3.34
C PHE A 114 3.71 13.76 2.78
N GLU A 115 4.79 14.54 2.75
CA GLU A 115 6.10 14.11 2.25
C GLU A 115 7.16 14.15 3.35
N ARG A 116 8.07 13.17 3.35
CA ARG A 116 9.23 13.16 4.24
C ARG A 116 10.45 12.54 3.58
N VAL A 117 11.61 13.15 3.84
CA VAL A 117 12.89 12.57 3.46
C VAL A 117 13.19 11.35 4.34
N HIS A 118 13.32 10.19 3.71
CA HIS A 118 13.74 8.96 4.37
C HIS A 118 15.22 9.06 4.78
N ALA A 119 15.65 8.27 5.77
CA ALA A 119 17.02 8.29 6.29
C ALA A 119 18.15 8.09 5.24
N ASN A 120 17.81 7.60 4.05
CA ASN A 120 18.74 7.45 2.92
C ASN A 120 18.72 8.65 1.94
N GLY A 121 18.15 9.79 2.35
CA GLY A 121 18.08 11.02 1.57
C GLY A 121 17.01 11.06 0.48
N LYS A 122 16.23 9.98 0.30
CA LYS A 122 15.19 9.93 -0.73
C LYS A 122 13.85 10.42 -0.19
N ASN A 123 13.18 11.29 -0.95
CA ASN A 123 11.83 11.73 -0.61
C ASN A 123 10.84 10.57 -0.65
N GLN A 124 9.87 10.59 0.26
CA GLN A 124 8.76 9.65 0.33
C GLN A 124 7.45 10.38 0.47
N GLN A 125 6.49 9.99 -0.35
CA GLN A 125 5.12 10.44 -0.32
C GLN A 125 4.30 9.42 0.47
N TYR A 126 3.54 9.91 1.44
CA TYR A 126 2.65 9.14 2.29
C TYR A 126 1.21 9.51 1.94
N TYR A 127 0.42 8.52 1.56
CA TYR A 127 -1.01 8.65 1.31
C TYR A 127 -1.73 7.90 2.43
N TRP A 128 -2.16 8.63 3.46
CA TRP A 128 -2.72 8.02 4.67
C TRP A 128 -4.24 8.20 4.73
N LEU A 129 -4.98 7.11 4.46
CA LEU A 129 -6.42 7.01 4.71
C LEU A 129 -6.63 6.90 6.22
N HIS A 130 -6.72 8.04 6.88
CA HIS A 130 -6.56 8.13 8.32
C HIS A 130 -7.72 7.52 9.13
N GLU A 131 -8.92 7.47 8.57
CA GLU A 131 -10.09 6.86 9.23
C GLU A 131 -10.00 5.33 9.29
N LYS A 132 -9.31 4.71 8.31
CA LYS A 132 -9.07 3.26 8.28
C LYS A 132 -7.64 2.88 8.66
N ASP A 133 -6.87 3.86 9.14
CA ASP A 133 -5.46 3.73 9.51
C ASP A 133 -4.57 3.14 8.42
N TYR A 134 -4.91 3.26 7.14
CA TYR A 134 -4.17 2.61 6.06
C TYR A 134 -3.27 3.60 5.33
N VAL A 135 -1.98 3.29 5.22
CA VAL A 135 -1.02 4.13 4.51
C VAL A 135 -0.44 3.43 3.29
N VAL A 136 -0.33 4.17 2.20
CA VAL A 136 0.48 3.81 1.02
C VAL A 136 1.73 4.68 0.99
N ILE A 137 2.90 4.06 0.79
CA ILE A 137 4.19 4.76 0.74
C ILE A 137 4.80 4.63 -0.66
N ILE A 138 4.93 5.76 -1.33
CA ILE A 138 5.65 5.92 -2.59
C ILE A 138 6.99 6.59 -2.31
N ARG A 139 8.07 6.09 -2.94
CA ARG A 139 9.40 6.70 -2.84
C ARG A 139 9.84 7.23 -4.19
N GLU A 140 10.42 8.41 -4.16
CA GLU A 140 11.10 8.99 -5.32
C GLU A 140 12.47 8.31 -5.50
N ILE A 141 12.69 7.75 -6.69
CA ILE A 141 13.94 7.09 -7.08
C ILE A 141 14.42 7.73 -8.37
N THR A 142 15.41 8.61 -8.25
CA THR A 142 16.01 9.36 -9.37
C THR A 142 14.94 10.16 -10.13
N THR A 143 14.39 9.63 -11.23
CA THR A 143 13.33 10.27 -12.04
C THR A 143 11.98 9.54 -11.98
N ASN A 144 11.87 8.48 -11.16
CA ASN A 144 10.69 7.63 -11.10
C ASN A 144 10.07 7.61 -9.69
N LEU A 145 8.81 7.19 -9.64
CA LEU A 145 8.09 6.89 -8.42
C LEU A 145 8.06 5.38 -8.23
N GLN A 146 8.28 4.89 -7.01
CA GLN A 146 8.21 3.46 -6.70
C GLN A 146 7.32 3.19 -5.50
N LEU A 147 6.36 2.29 -5.65
CA LEU A 147 5.61 1.72 -4.54
C LEU A 147 6.56 0.92 -3.63
N VAL A 148 6.73 1.39 -2.39
CA VAL A 148 7.63 0.74 -1.42
C VAL A 148 6.88 -0.31 -0.63
N THR A 149 5.72 0.06 -0.09
CA THR A 149 4.84 -0.77 0.72
C THR A 149 3.53 -0.03 0.96
N ALA A 150 2.53 -0.72 1.48
CA ALA A 150 1.30 -0.16 2.02
C ALA A 150 0.86 -1.01 3.21
N PHE A 151 0.29 -0.45 4.27
CA PHE A 151 -0.08 -1.20 5.48
C PHE A 151 -1.02 -0.43 6.40
N LYS A 152 -1.66 -1.14 7.33
CA LYS A 152 -2.38 -0.51 8.43
C LYS A 152 -1.42 -0.03 9.52
N VAL A 153 -1.48 1.25 9.85
CA VAL A 153 -0.73 1.91 10.89
C VAL A 153 -1.20 1.40 12.25
N ASP A 154 -0.30 0.79 13.02
CA ASP A 154 -0.61 0.36 14.38
C ASP A 154 -1.01 1.56 15.25
N GLU A 155 -1.89 1.36 16.24
CA GLU A 155 -2.33 2.39 17.20
C GLU A 155 -1.17 3.20 17.81
N LEU A 156 -0.09 2.51 18.18
CA LEU A 156 1.09 3.12 18.78
C LEU A 156 1.85 4.06 17.82
N GLU A 157 1.68 3.88 16.51
CA GLU A 157 2.35 4.65 15.47
C GLU A 157 1.49 5.83 14.98
N LYS A 158 0.18 5.83 15.22
CA LYS A 158 -0.73 6.91 14.79
C LYS A 158 -0.32 8.31 15.26
N PRO A 159 0.10 8.53 16.52
CA PRO A 159 0.53 9.86 16.96
C PRO A 159 1.71 10.37 16.13
N ARG A 160 2.63 9.48 15.74
CA ARG A 160 3.78 9.82 14.90
C ARG A 160 3.36 10.24 13.49
N PHE A 161 2.39 9.54 12.89
CA PHE A 161 1.83 9.91 11.59
C PHE A 161 1.07 11.25 11.63
N ASN A 162 0.31 11.50 12.70
CA ASN A 162 -0.33 12.80 12.93
C ASN A 162 0.69 13.93 13.03
N ASN A 163 1.75 13.76 13.82
CA ASN A 163 2.81 14.76 13.94
C ASN A 163 3.46 15.04 12.59
N TRP A 164 3.80 13.99 11.83
CA TRP A 164 4.37 14.14 10.49
C TRP A 164 3.48 14.89 9.51
N TYR A 165 2.17 14.63 9.55
CA TYR A 165 1.22 15.36 8.72
C TYR A 165 1.13 16.84 9.11
N ASN A 166 1.09 17.13 10.41
CA ASN A 166 1.06 18.50 10.91
C ASN A 166 2.36 19.26 10.59
N ASP A 167 3.51 18.61 10.75
CA ASP A 167 4.83 19.16 10.41
C ASP A 167 4.92 19.52 8.92
N TYR A 168 4.30 18.72 8.03
CA TYR A 168 4.28 18.98 6.59
C TYR A 168 3.32 20.11 6.19
N LYS A 169 2.25 20.33 6.95
CA LYS A 169 1.26 21.38 6.70
C LYS A 169 1.71 22.78 7.12
N ASN A 170 2.66 22.87 8.04
CA ASN A 170 3.22 24.12 8.56
C ASN A 170 4.42 24.59 7.74
#